data_AF-A0A8D8J1U3-F1
#
_entry.id   AF-A0A8D8J1U3-F1
#
_cell.length_a   1.000
_cell.length_b   1.000
_cell.length_c   1.000
_cell.angle_alpha   90.00
_cell.angle_beta   90.00
_cell.angle_gamma   90.00
#
_symmetry.space_group_name_H-M   'P 1'
#
loop_
_entity.id
_entity.type
_entity.pdbx_description
1 polymer ?
#
loop_
_entity_poly.entity_id
_entity_poly.type
_entity_poly.pdbx_seq_one_letter_code
_entity_poly.pdbx_strand_id
1 'polypeptide(L)'
;LELIPGNVSKKELIYPLMNVAFQKSVFKEDSEEHKKLLGTVYNEFKSGLNKTIEKPGKAAVIYKENTIANQQLLQRCMPKNECVDFAKKKLKLDSIEVYQLKLMMEIYRKAFESCKEDATQLRVVYSNVFNVLLQFFNILLKVNDLLKEVEKLNEIVLATFSWVKLHSNCKELHGLEFKEIIETSNWTNFCKLALKTGIDTQKSPENPSRLDERLHVLLKITAVLVDLFYADNSSPAEIANLYELALSHSRFLDVILVPFQFKVKKSLVHLLLILARKNHSVMDKKHIPILLGSYGATLTETNRFILALIQHYERSGVHIHEFRPFLWGDAAIKHFSLGQDSANQQTLFRTNNAEVFALLNRE
;
A
#
# COMPACT_ATOMS: atom_id res chain seq x y z
N LEU A 1 10.52 36.11 22.14
CA LEU A 1 10.00 36.42 20.79
C LEU A 1 10.58 37.71 20.24
N GLU A 2 10.70 38.76 21.07
CA GLU A 2 11.25 40.08 20.72
C GLU A 2 12.65 40.09 20.11
N LEU A 3 13.52 39.15 20.50
CA LEU A 3 14.91 39.08 19.98
C LEU A 3 15.04 38.40 18.62
N ILE A 4 13.98 37.72 18.14
CA ILE A 4 14.05 36.94 16.89
C ILE A 4 14.24 37.85 15.67
N PRO A 5 13.45 38.94 15.46
CA PRO A 5 13.60 39.81 14.29
C PRO A 5 15.02 40.37 14.09
N GLY A 6 15.72 40.73 15.18
CA GLY A 6 17.09 41.26 15.12
C GLY A 6 18.18 40.20 14.93
N ASN A 7 17.85 38.91 15.03
CA ASN A 7 18.83 37.81 14.99
C ASN A 7 18.51 36.73 13.95
N VAL A 8 17.49 36.89 13.09
CA VAL A 8 17.03 35.85 12.13
C VAL A 8 18.16 35.31 11.24
N SER A 9 19.15 36.14 10.91
CA SER A 9 20.33 35.77 10.12
C SER A 9 21.27 34.77 10.84
N LYS A 10 21.21 34.66 12.17
CA LYS A 10 22.00 33.70 12.98
C LYS A 10 21.36 32.31 12.94
N LYS A 11 21.50 31.65 11.79
CA LYS A 11 20.83 30.37 11.46
C LYS A 11 21.03 29.28 12.51
N GLU A 12 22.25 29.15 13.02
CA GLU A 12 22.63 28.13 14.02
C GLU A 12 21.97 28.34 15.39
N LEU A 13 21.54 29.57 15.70
CA LEU A 13 20.87 29.90 16.94
C LEU A 13 19.35 29.89 16.79
N ILE A 14 18.85 30.59 15.76
CA ILE A 14 17.42 30.80 15.60
C ILE A 14 16.69 29.54 15.19
N TYR A 15 17.27 28.72 14.29
CA TYR A 15 16.56 27.56 13.76
C TYR A 15 16.29 26.48 14.83
N PRO A 16 17.26 26.10 15.68
CA PRO A 16 17.00 25.19 16.80
C PRO A 16 16.06 25.79 17.87
N LEU A 17 16.18 27.09 18.16
CA LEU A 17 15.26 27.77 19.08
C LEU A 17 13.82 27.74 18.57
N MET A 18 13.61 27.92 17.27
CA MET A 18 12.28 27.77 16.66
C MET A 18 11.73 26.35 16.84
N ASN A 19 12.58 25.33 16.68
CA ASN A 19 12.19 23.94 16.88
C ASN A 19 11.69 23.69 18.31
N VAL A 20 12.43 24.17 19.31
CA VAL A 20 12.03 24.09 20.72
C VAL A 20 10.76 24.90 20.99
N ALA A 21 10.65 26.11 20.44
CA ALA A 21 9.49 26.97 20.62
C ALA A 21 8.21 26.34 20.07
N PHE A 22 8.28 25.69 18.90
CA PHE A 22 7.15 24.92 18.37
C PHE A 22 6.84 23.70 19.23
N GLN A 23 7.85 22.96 19.69
CA GLN A 23 7.65 21.81 20.58
C GLN A 23 6.95 22.20 21.90
N LYS A 24 7.28 23.38 22.42
CA LYS A 24 6.66 23.95 23.64
C LYS A 24 5.35 24.70 23.37
N SER A 25 4.82 24.64 22.14
CA SER A 25 3.57 25.29 21.75
C SER A 25 3.55 26.81 21.99
N VAL A 26 4.71 27.49 21.89
CA VAL A 26 4.82 28.94 22.09
C VAL A 26 3.99 29.72 21.06
N PHE A 27 3.85 29.17 19.84
CA PHE A 27 3.06 29.74 18.76
C PHE A 27 1.65 29.15 18.67
N LYS A 28 1.03 28.70 19.76
CA LYS A 28 -0.29 28.07 19.69
C LYS A 28 -1.41 29.05 19.31
N GLU A 29 -1.29 30.30 19.72
CA GLU A 29 -2.22 31.38 19.38
C GLU A 29 -1.76 32.08 18.10
N ASP A 30 -2.65 32.17 17.10
CA ASP A 30 -2.38 32.83 15.82
C ASP A 30 -2.56 34.36 15.93
N SER A 31 -1.69 35.01 16.71
CA SER A 31 -1.60 36.47 16.73
C SER A 31 -0.98 36.99 15.42
N GLU A 32 -1.40 38.18 14.99
CA GLU A 32 -0.81 38.82 13.80
C GLU A 32 0.69 39.08 13.94
N GLU A 33 1.16 39.30 15.17
CA GLU A 33 2.59 39.41 15.47
C GLU A 33 3.33 38.10 15.25
N HIS A 34 2.75 36.97 15.69
CA HIS A 34 3.31 35.65 15.44
C HIS A 34 3.36 35.34 13.94
N LYS A 35 2.30 35.67 13.18
CA LYS A 35 2.29 35.46 11.72
C LYS A 35 3.38 36.26 11.01
N LYS A 36 3.54 37.55 11.34
CA LYS A 36 4.60 38.40 10.78
C LYS A 36 5.99 37.85 11.11
N LEU A 37 6.21 37.48 12.36
CA LEU A 37 7.48 36.92 12.82
C LEU A 37 7.83 35.63 12.07
N LEU A 38 6.88 34.69 12.03
CA LEU A 38 7.05 33.42 11.34
C LEU A 38 7.25 33.62 9.83
N GLY A 39 6.60 34.61 9.22
CA GLY A 39 6.82 35.00 7.83
C GLY A 39 8.26 35.46 7.57
N THR A 40 8.81 36.33 8.43
CA THR A 40 10.21 36.78 8.33
C THR A 40 11.18 35.60 8.47
N VAL A 41 10.95 34.73 9.45
CA VAL A 41 11.75 33.51 9.67
C VAL A 41 11.67 32.61 8.44
N TYR A 42 10.46 32.34 7.93
CA TYR A 42 10.25 31.50 6.75
C TYR A 42 11.00 32.04 5.53
N ASN A 43 10.90 33.34 5.26
CA ASN A 43 11.57 33.95 4.10
C ASN A 43 13.09 33.77 4.13
N GLU A 44 13.72 33.87 5.30
CA GLU A 44 15.17 33.65 5.46
C GLU A 44 15.56 32.18 5.22
N PHE A 45 14.72 31.23 5.69
CA PHE A 45 15.01 29.79 5.63
C PHE A 45 14.42 29.08 4.39
N LYS A 46 13.60 29.76 3.58
CA LYS A 46 12.87 29.20 2.43
C LYS A 46 13.77 28.45 1.45
N SER A 47 14.92 29.04 1.09
CA SER A 47 15.88 28.40 0.18
C SER A 47 16.43 27.09 0.73
N GLY A 48 16.70 27.04 2.05
CA GLY A 48 17.14 25.82 2.72
C GLY A 48 16.05 24.76 2.79
N LEU A 49 14.82 25.16 3.15
CA LEU A 49 13.64 24.29 3.16
C LEU A 49 13.40 23.64 1.79
N ASN A 50 13.40 24.43 0.71
CA ASN A 50 13.21 23.91 -0.64
C ASN A 50 14.32 22.93 -1.04
N LYS A 51 15.57 23.17 -0.64
CA LYS A 51 16.67 22.21 -0.84
C LYS A 51 16.47 20.93 -0.03
N THR A 52 16.00 21.02 1.21
CA THR A 52 15.68 19.85 2.06
C THR A 52 14.61 18.98 1.43
N ILE A 53 13.61 19.60 0.79
CA ILE A 53 12.51 18.89 0.12
C ILE A 53 12.99 18.28 -1.20
N GLU A 54 13.71 19.00 -2.05
CA GLU A 54 14.09 18.49 -3.38
C GLU A 54 15.33 17.59 -3.37
N LYS A 55 16.32 17.91 -2.54
CA LYS A 55 17.65 17.27 -2.51
C LYS A 55 18.13 17.15 -1.06
N PRO A 56 17.52 16.29 -0.24
CA PRO A 56 17.83 16.16 1.18
C PRO A 56 19.30 15.86 1.47
N GLY A 57 20.00 15.14 0.57
CA GLY A 57 21.44 14.87 0.70
C GLY A 57 22.32 16.11 0.62
N LYS A 58 21.86 17.18 -0.04
CA LYS A 58 22.59 18.46 -0.18
C LYS A 58 22.13 19.53 0.82
N ALA A 59 21.12 19.22 1.63
CA ALA A 59 20.62 20.14 2.63
C ALA A 59 21.51 20.14 3.88
N ALA A 60 21.64 21.32 4.50
CA ALA A 60 22.42 21.48 5.72
C ALA A 60 21.82 20.64 6.87
N VAL A 61 22.70 20.12 7.74
CA VAL A 61 22.34 19.23 8.85
C VAL A 61 21.30 19.87 9.79
N ILE A 62 21.36 21.19 9.97
CA ILE A 62 20.39 21.96 10.77
C ILE A 62 18.93 21.69 10.38
N TYR A 63 18.62 21.42 9.11
CA TYR A 63 17.26 21.13 8.67
C TYR A 63 16.88 19.68 8.96
N LYS A 64 17.84 18.75 9.04
CA LYS A 64 17.59 17.34 9.36
C LYS A 64 17.30 17.15 10.85
N GLU A 65 17.99 17.91 11.71
CA GLU A 65 17.84 17.81 13.16
C GLU A 65 16.57 18.51 13.68
N ASN A 66 16.12 19.56 12.99
CA ASN A 66 15.02 20.42 13.45
C ASN A 66 13.72 20.19 12.68
N THR A 67 13.28 18.93 12.61
CA THR A 67 12.14 18.52 11.77
C THR A 67 10.81 19.20 12.12
N ILE A 68 10.56 19.49 13.40
CA ILE A 68 9.33 20.16 13.87
C ILE A 68 9.26 21.59 13.35
N ALA A 69 10.39 22.33 13.40
CA ALA A 69 10.48 23.67 12.84
C ALA A 69 10.16 23.68 11.34
N ASN A 70 10.75 22.75 10.58
CA ASN A 70 10.47 22.66 9.14
C ASN A 70 8.97 22.46 8.87
N GLN A 71 8.34 21.52 9.57
CA GLN A 71 6.92 21.20 9.38
C GLN A 71 6.03 22.39 9.71
N GLN A 72 6.24 23.03 10.85
CA GLN A 72 5.42 24.16 11.29
C GLN A 72 5.61 25.40 10.43
N LEU A 73 6.84 25.69 9.98
CA LEU A 73 7.10 26.80 9.06
C LEU A 73 6.44 26.58 7.70
N LEU A 74 6.49 25.37 7.14
CA LEU A 74 5.80 25.08 5.87
C LEU A 74 4.28 25.17 6.03
N GLN A 75 3.75 24.53 7.07
CA GLN A 75 2.31 24.50 7.35
C GLN A 75 1.74 25.90 7.48
N ARG A 76 2.39 26.77 8.26
CA ARG A 76 1.88 28.11 8.56
C ARG A 76 2.27 29.18 7.54
N CYS A 77 3.47 29.11 6.96
CA CYS A 77 4.03 30.25 6.21
C CYS A 77 4.15 30.03 4.70
N MET A 78 4.24 28.78 4.21
CA MET A 78 4.38 28.56 2.76
C MET A 78 3.12 29.06 2.02
N PRO A 79 3.24 29.96 1.03
CA PRO A 79 2.07 30.44 0.30
C PRO A 79 1.32 29.32 -0.43
N LYS A 80 -0.02 29.42 -0.47
CA LYS A 80 -0.89 28.39 -1.06
C LYS A 80 -0.58 28.12 -2.54
N ASN A 81 -0.34 29.17 -3.32
CA ASN A 81 0.07 29.08 -4.71
C ASN A 81 1.39 28.31 -4.88
N GLU A 82 2.39 28.58 -4.03
CA GLU A 82 3.66 27.85 -4.07
C GLU A 82 3.49 26.36 -3.74
N CYS A 83 2.58 26.00 -2.83
CA CYS A 83 2.26 24.60 -2.57
C CYS A 83 1.67 23.91 -3.79
N VAL A 84 0.75 24.57 -4.51
CA VAL A 84 0.12 24.05 -5.73
C VAL A 84 1.15 23.91 -6.86
N ASP A 85 2.02 24.89 -7.04
CA ASP A 85 3.09 24.85 -8.05
C ASP A 85 4.08 23.72 -7.74
N PHE A 86 4.43 23.54 -6.47
CA PHE A 86 5.26 22.43 -6.02
C PHE A 86 4.59 21.08 -6.29
N ALA A 87 3.30 20.93 -5.97
CA ALA A 87 2.55 19.69 -6.17
C ALA A 87 2.37 19.32 -7.65
N LYS A 88 2.50 20.28 -8.58
CA LYS A 88 2.49 20.06 -10.03
C LYS A 88 3.88 19.70 -10.58
N LYS A 89 4.95 19.94 -9.82
CA LYS A 89 6.32 19.68 -10.26
C LYS A 89 6.59 18.17 -10.35
N LYS A 90 7.18 17.74 -11.46
CA LYS A 90 7.70 16.37 -11.60
C LYS A 90 9.00 16.24 -10.81
N LEU A 91 8.90 15.70 -9.61
CA LEU A 91 10.05 15.42 -8.75
C LEU A 91 10.73 14.12 -9.18
N LYS A 92 12.06 14.08 -9.06
CA LYS A 92 12.88 12.88 -9.13
C LYS A 92 13.53 12.67 -7.78
N LEU A 93 13.21 11.56 -7.13
CA LEU A 93 13.76 11.19 -5.83
C LEU A 93 14.90 10.19 -6.02
N ASP A 94 16.04 10.45 -5.38
CA ASP A 94 17.23 9.58 -5.45
C ASP A 94 17.46 8.80 -4.14
N SER A 95 16.87 9.27 -3.02
CA SER A 95 17.03 8.69 -1.69
C SER A 95 15.76 8.80 -0.87
N ILE A 96 15.67 8.02 0.21
CA ILE A 96 14.53 8.04 1.13
C ILE A 96 14.95 8.67 2.44
N GLU A 97 14.25 9.74 2.77
CA GLU A 97 14.38 10.41 4.05
C GLU A 97 12.98 10.61 4.63
N VAL A 98 12.71 10.07 5.83
CA VAL A 98 11.36 10.11 6.43
C VAL A 98 10.91 11.54 6.69
N TYR A 99 11.82 12.43 7.09
CA TYR A 99 11.49 13.85 7.26
C TYR A 99 11.09 14.49 5.93
N GLN A 100 11.76 14.17 4.82
CA GLN A 100 11.44 14.68 3.49
C GLN A 100 10.02 14.27 3.09
N LEU A 101 9.66 12.99 3.28
CA LEU A 101 8.31 12.49 3.06
C LEU A 101 7.29 13.31 3.87
N LYS A 102 7.52 13.51 5.17
CA LYS A 102 6.60 14.27 6.04
C LYS A 102 6.40 15.71 5.57
N LEU A 103 7.48 16.39 5.17
CA LEU A 103 7.41 17.75 4.63
C LEU A 103 6.64 17.79 3.30
N MET A 104 6.89 16.86 2.39
CA MET A 104 6.15 16.77 1.12
C MET A 104 4.66 16.54 1.37
N MET A 105 4.30 15.60 2.25
CA MET A 105 2.89 15.33 2.57
C MET A 105 2.17 16.56 3.12
N GLU A 106 2.85 17.40 3.89
CA GLU A 106 2.26 18.66 4.38
C GLU A 106 2.02 19.67 3.26
N ILE A 107 2.98 19.81 2.34
CA ILE A 107 2.82 20.67 1.16
C ILE A 107 1.66 20.18 0.29
N TYR A 108 1.58 18.87 0.04
CA TYR A 108 0.49 18.30 -0.73
C TYR A 108 -0.87 18.47 -0.06
N ARG A 109 -0.97 18.33 1.28
CA ARG A 109 -2.23 18.61 2.01
C ARG A 109 -2.66 20.06 1.84
N LYS A 110 -1.73 21.00 2.02
CA LYS A 110 -2.01 22.43 1.85
C LYS A 110 -2.38 22.79 0.41
N ALA A 111 -1.70 22.18 -0.58
CA ALA A 111 -2.03 22.33 -1.99
C ALA A 111 -3.44 21.79 -2.30
N PHE A 112 -3.77 20.60 -1.78
CA PHE A 112 -5.07 19.97 -1.95
C PHE A 112 -6.19 20.82 -1.35
N GLU A 113 -6.03 21.33 -0.12
CA GLU A 113 -7.00 22.22 0.51
C GLU A 113 -7.19 23.53 -0.25
N SER A 114 -6.13 24.03 -0.89
CA SER A 114 -6.18 25.26 -1.67
C SER A 114 -6.88 25.09 -3.02
N CYS A 115 -7.00 23.86 -3.52
CA CYS A 115 -7.63 23.56 -4.81
C CYS A 115 -9.09 23.11 -4.70
N LYS A 116 -9.72 23.13 -3.51
CA LYS A 116 -11.09 22.61 -3.32
C LYS A 116 -12.14 23.23 -4.25
N GLU A 117 -11.95 24.48 -4.66
CA GLU A 117 -12.86 25.19 -5.58
C GLU A 117 -12.59 24.87 -7.06
N ASP A 118 -11.40 24.36 -7.40
CA ASP A 118 -11.01 23.97 -8.75
C ASP A 118 -10.80 22.45 -8.82
N ALA A 119 -11.85 21.74 -9.18
CA ALA A 119 -11.85 20.27 -9.25
C ALA A 119 -10.77 19.72 -10.19
N THR A 120 -10.43 20.45 -11.26
CA THR A 120 -9.41 20.00 -12.23
C THR A 120 -8.03 20.03 -11.57
N GLN A 121 -7.68 21.16 -10.94
CA GLN A 121 -6.41 21.28 -10.23
C GLN A 121 -6.33 20.35 -9.03
N LEU A 122 -7.42 20.19 -8.29
CA LEU A 122 -7.53 19.27 -7.15
C LEU A 122 -7.15 17.84 -7.57
N ARG A 123 -7.71 17.35 -8.68
CA ARG A 123 -7.47 16.01 -9.22
C ARG A 123 -6.00 15.83 -9.62
N VAL A 124 -5.41 16.83 -10.28
CA VAL A 124 -3.98 16.80 -10.65
C VAL A 124 -3.08 16.72 -9.41
N VAL A 125 -3.32 17.59 -8.42
CA VAL A 125 -2.55 17.59 -7.15
C VAL A 125 -2.69 16.24 -6.44
N TYR A 126 -3.91 15.71 -6.38
CA TYR A 126 -4.21 14.42 -5.74
C TYR A 126 -3.49 13.26 -6.43
N SER A 127 -3.54 13.17 -7.76
CA SER A 127 -2.84 12.12 -8.52
C SER A 127 -1.31 12.21 -8.38
N ASN A 128 -0.76 13.42 -8.35
CA ASN A 128 0.69 13.61 -8.22
C ASN A 128 1.27 13.14 -6.89
N VAL A 129 0.47 13.13 -5.82
CA VAL A 129 0.88 12.54 -4.53
C VAL A 129 1.28 11.08 -4.72
N PHE A 130 0.46 10.29 -5.42
CA PHE A 130 0.74 8.87 -5.64
C PHE A 130 1.99 8.67 -6.50
N ASN A 131 2.24 9.54 -7.48
CA ASN A 131 3.49 9.49 -8.25
C ASN A 131 4.72 9.65 -7.35
N VAL A 132 4.67 10.53 -6.34
CA VAL A 132 5.75 10.71 -5.35
C VAL A 132 5.83 9.50 -4.41
N LEU A 133 4.71 9.01 -3.88
CA LEU A 133 4.70 7.85 -3.00
C LEU A 133 5.21 6.58 -3.68
N LEU A 134 4.85 6.35 -4.95
CA LEU A 134 5.36 5.23 -5.75
C LEU A 134 6.87 5.33 -5.98
N GLN A 135 7.42 6.54 -6.14
CA GLN A 135 8.88 6.72 -6.18
C GLN A 135 9.52 6.32 -4.85
N PHE A 136 8.97 6.77 -3.71
CA PHE A 136 9.45 6.36 -2.39
C PHE A 136 9.40 4.83 -2.21
N PHE A 137 8.31 4.18 -2.58
CA PHE A 137 8.24 2.71 -2.54
C PHE A 137 9.29 2.06 -3.43
N ASN A 138 9.45 2.51 -4.68
CA ASN A 138 10.41 1.91 -5.63
C ASN A 138 11.86 2.05 -5.18
N ILE A 139 12.23 3.13 -4.50
CA ILE A 139 13.56 3.27 -3.91
C ILE A 139 13.70 2.29 -2.72
N LEU A 140 12.66 2.18 -1.88
CA LEU A 140 12.73 1.41 -0.64
C LEU A 140 12.82 -0.09 -0.91
N LEU A 141 12.00 -0.56 -1.84
CA LEU A 141 11.89 -1.96 -2.21
C LEU A 141 13.13 -2.50 -2.94
N LYS A 142 14.06 -1.63 -3.32
CA LYS A 142 15.36 -2.01 -3.90
C LYS A 142 16.47 -2.16 -2.85
N VAL A 143 16.20 -1.86 -1.58
CA VAL A 143 17.16 -2.09 -0.49
C VAL A 143 17.32 -3.60 -0.25
N ASN A 144 18.56 -4.04 0.02
CA ASN A 144 18.89 -5.45 0.20
C ASN A 144 18.14 -6.11 1.37
N ASP A 145 17.99 -5.39 2.50
CA ASP A 145 17.37 -5.89 3.73
C ASP A 145 16.25 -4.93 4.16
N LEU A 146 15.06 -5.14 3.62
CA LEU A 146 13.90 -4.27 3.86
C LEU A 146 13.40 -4.33 5.31
N LEU A 147 13.63 -5.43 6.03
CA LEU A 147 13.19 -5.56 7.42
C LEU A 147 13.88 -4.57 8.36
N LYS A 148 15.13 -4.19 8.06
CA LYS A 148 15.85 -3.12 8.78
C LYS A 148 15.25 -1.73 8.54
N GLU A 149 14.51 -1.56 7.45
CA GLU A 149 13.92 -0.31 7.02
C GLU A 149 12.38 -0.29 7.19
N VAL A 150 11.85 -1.19 8.02
CA VAL A 150 10.40 -1.36 8.22
C VAL A 150 9.73 -0.10 8.77
N GLU A 151 10.44 0.71 9.55
CA GLU A 151 9.92 1.99 10.04
C GLU A 151 9.68 2.97 8.88
N LYS A 152 10.61 3.05 7.92
CA LYS A 152 10.44 3.85 6.71
C LYS A 152 9.28 3.32 5.86
N LEU A 153 9.16 2.00 5.74
CA LEU A 153 8.04 1.37 5.05
C LEU A 153 6.70 1.76 5.68
N ASN A 154 6.60 1.68 7.01
CA ASN A 154 5.38 2.03 7.73
C ASN A 154 4.97 3.49 7.49
N GLU A 155 5.92 4.42 7.50
CA GLU A 155 5.66 5.84 7.24
C GLU A 155 5.11 6.07 5.81
N ILE A 156 5.68 5.42 4.80
CA ILE A 156 5.20 5.52 3.40
C ILE A 156 3.82 4.86 3.27
N VAL A 157 3.59 3.70 3.88
CA VAL A 157 2.29 3.02 3.86
C VAL A 157 1.22 3.87 4.54
N LEU A 158 1.51 4.45 5.71
CA LEU A 158 0.58 5.31 6.44
C LEU A 158 0.25 6.58 5.63
N ALA A 159 1.26 7.21 5.03
CA ALA A 159 1.05 8.35 4.14
C ALA A 159 0.12 7.95 2.98
N THR A 160 0.42 6.85 2.28
CA THR A 160 -0.38 6.34 1.17
C THR A 160 -1.82 6.06 1.58
N PHE A 161 -2.02 5.34 2.68
CA PHE A 161 -3.34 5.01 3.17
C PHE A 161 -4.14 6.24 3.61
N SER A 162 -3.49 7.27 4.16
CA SER A 162 -4.15 8.54 4.49
C SER A 162 -4.71 9.25 3.25
N TRP A 163 -4.00 9.19 2.12
CA TRP A 163 -4.44 9.76 0.85
C TRP A 163 -5.53 8.92 0.17
N VAL A 164 -5.48 7.59 0.30
CA VAL A 164 -6.57 6.73 -0.15
C VAL A 164 -7.86 7.03 0.62
N LYS A 165 -7.78 7.16 1.95
CA LYS A 165 -8.94 7.55 2.77
C LYS A 165 -9.51 8.92 2.42
N LEU A 166 -8.68 9.84 1.91
CA LEU A 166 -9.16 11.13 1.46
C LEU A 166 -10.07 11.01 0.22
N HIS A 167 -9.82 10.01 -0.65
CA HIS A 167 -10.65 9.74 -1.82
C HIS A 167 -12.12 9.53 -1.45
N SER A 168 -12.38 8.64 -0.48
CA SER A 168 -13.74 8.30 -0.05
C SER A 168 -14.47 9.47 0.62
N ASN A 169 -13.72 10.48 1.08
CA ASN A 169 -14.27 11.61 1.83
C ASN A 169 -14.48 12.85 0.96
N CYS A 170 -14.02 12.86 -0.30
CA CYS A 170 -14.00 14.03 -1.17
C CYS A 170 -14.76 13.74 -2.46
N LYS A 171 -15.95 14.33 -2.60
CA LYS A 171 -16.87 14.06 -3.72
C LYS A 171 -16.29 14.47 -5.07
N GLU A 172 -15.44 15.49 -5.08
CA GLU A 172 -14.77 16.05 -6.25
C GLU A 172 -13.80 15.04 -6.90
N LEU A 173 -13.34 14.05 -6.12
CA LEU A 173 -12.47 12.97 -6.58
C LEU A 173 -13.25 11.76 -7.13
N HIS A 174 -14.57 11.70 -6.94
CA HIS A 174 -15.37 10.62 -7.50
C HIS A 174 -15.32 10.63 -9.04
N GLY A 175 -15.10 9.47 -9.64
CA GLY A 175 -14.93 9.32 -11.08
C GLY A 175 -13.58 9.80 -11.62
N LEU A 176 -12.60 10.08 -10.75
CA LEU A 176 -11.23 10.31 -11.17
C LEU A 176 -10.63 9.03 -11.78
N GLU A 177 -10.15 9.12 -13.02
CA GLU A 177 -9.38 8.07 -13.67
C GLU A 177 -7.89 8.23 -13.38
N PHE A 178 -7.19 7.11 -13.21
CA PHE A 178 -5.77 7.08 -12.85
C PHE A 178 -4.85 6.65 -14.01
N LYS A 179 -5.26 6.90 -15.26
CA LYS A 179 -4.53 6.52 -16.49
C LYS A 179 -3.06 6.96 -16.47
N GLU A 180 -2.82 8.22 -16.10
CA GLU A 180 -1.46 8.79 -16.00
C GLU A 180 -0.57 8.11 -14.96
N ILE A 181 -1.14 7.37 -14.01
CA ILE A 181 -0.39 6.65 -12.98
C ILE A 181 -0.16 5.21 -13.41
N ILE A 182 -1.21 4.53 -13.88
CA ILE A 182 -1.14 3.11 -14.26
C ILE A 182 -0.20 2.86 -15.44
N GLU A 183 -0.08 3.83 -16.36
CA GLU A 183 0.83 3.76 -17.51
C GLU A 183 2.30 4.01 -17.14
N THR A 184 2.58 4.41 -15.89
CA THR A 184 3.96 4.70 -15.47
C THR A 184 4.75 3.43 -15.16
N SER A 185 6.04 3.47 -15.46
CA SER A 185 6.99 2.46 -14.99
C SER A 185 7.05 2.40 -13.46
N ASN A 186 6.76 3.50 -12.77
CA ASN A 186 6.74 3.54 -11.31
C ASN A 186 5.65 2.64 -10.73
N TRP A 187 4.44 2.69 -11.28
CA TRP A 187 3.35 1.80 -10.87
C TRP A 187 3.71 0.33 -11.16
N THR A 188 4.15 0.03 -12.38
CA THR A 188 4.50 -1.34 -12.78
C THR A 188 5.63 -1.94 -11.93
N ASN A 189 6.68 -1.16 -11.66
CA ASN A 189 7.80 -1.58 -10.82
C ASN A 189 7.35 -1.79 -9.37
N PHE A 190 6.52 -0.90 -8.85
CA PHE A 190 5.96 -1.03 -7.52
C PHE A 190 5.19 -2.34 -7.38
N CYS A 191 4.25 -2.63 -8.29
CA CYS A 191 3.47 -3.87 -8.23
C CYS A 191 4.36 -5.12 -8.23
N LYS A 192 5.35 -5.19 -9.13
CA LYS A 192 6.27 -6.33 -9.23
C LYS A 192 7.09 -6.52 -7.96
N LEU A 193 7.70 -5.44 -7.45
CA LEU A 193 8.54 -5.47 -6.26
C LEU A 193 7.72 -5.73 -4.99
N ALA A 194 6.57 -5.06 -4.83
CA ALA A 194 5.69 -5.22 -3.68
C ALA A 194 5.11 -6.64 -3.60
N LEU A 195 4.77 -7.23 -4.75
CA LEU A 195 4.31 -8.62 -4.82
C LEU A 195 5.43 -9.59 -4.44
N LYS A 196 6.60 -9.48 -5.09
CA LYS A 196 7.76 -10.33 -4.83
C LYS A 196 8.14 -10.29 -3.35
N THR A 197 8.37 -9.10 -2.82
CA THR A 197 8.82 -8.90 -1.43
C THR A 197 7.71 -9.16 -0.41
N GLY A 198 6.44 -8.93 -0.79
CA GLY A 198 5.30 -9.13 0.10
C GLY A 198 4.89 -10.59 0.27
N ILE A 199 5.09 -11.43 -0.75
CA ILE A 199 4.90 -12.90 -0.65
C ILE A 199 6.10 -13.55 0.03
N ASP A 200 7.31 -13.02 -0.19
CA ASP A 200 8.52 -13.59 0.39
C ASP A 200 8.49 -13.49 1.92
N THR A 201 8.50 -14.65 2.57
CA THR A 201 8.46 -14.77 4.02
C THR A 201 9.90 -14.85 4.51
N GLN A 202 10.46 -13.73 4.94
CA GLN A 202 11.81 -13.70 5.48
C GLN A 202 11.84 -14.28 6.90
N LYS A 203 12.97 -14.88 7.29
CA LYS A 203 13.18 -15.29 8.69
C LYS A 203 13.32 -14.04 9.55
N SER A 204 12.72 -14.06 10.74
CA SER A 204 12.87 -12.94 11.68
C SER A 204 14.34 -12.78 12.08
N PRO A 205 14.89 -11.55 12.05
CA PRO A 205 16.26 -11.29 12.48
C PRO A 205 16.45 -11.53 13.99
N GLU A 206 15.38 -11.39 14.79
CA GLU A 206 15.39 -11.62 16.24
C GLU A 206 15.21 -13.09 16.58
N ASN A 207 14.49 -13.85 15.75
CA ASN A 207 14.26 -15.28 15.96
C ASN A 207 14.21 -16.05 14.63
N PRO A 208 15.32 -16.69 14.23
CA PRO A 208 15.41 -17.43 12.96
C PRO A 208 14.42 -18.59 12.81
N SER A 209 13.78 -19.04 13.90
CA SER A 209 12.73 -20.07 13.88
C SER A 209 11.34 -19.54 13.51
N ARG A 210 11.16 -18.21 13.47
CA ARG A 210 9.88 -17.56 13.14
C ARG A 210 9.94 -16.85 11.79
N LEU A 211 8.83 -16.91 11.06
CA LEU A 211 8.64 -16.11 9.86
C LEU A 211 8.28 -14.67 10.25
N ASP A 212 8.92 -13.70 9.62
CA ASP A 212 8.56 -12.30 9.74
C ASP A 212 7.46 -11.99 8.74
N GLU A 213 6.28 -11.67 9.27
CA GLU A 213 5.11 -11.39 8.45
C GLU A 213 4.99 -9.90 8.10
N ARG A 214 5.80 -8.99 8.66
CA ARG A 214 5.58 -7.53 8.58
C ARG A 214 5.46 -7.02 7.14
N LEU A 215 6.16 -7.64 6.20
CA LEU A 215 6.14 -7.28 4.77
C LEU A 215 4.82 -7.62 4.07
N HIS A 216 3.91 -8.37 4.71
CA HIS A 216 2.55 -8.62 4.21
C HIS A 216 1.79 -7.32 3.89
N VAL A 217 2.16 -6.22 4.55
CA VAL A 217 1.59 -4.89 4.33
C VAL A 217 1.74 -4.42 2.87
N LEU A 218 2.77 -4.88 2.16
CA LEU A 218 3.00 -4.59 0.74
C LEU A 218 1.88 -5.15 -0.14
N LEU A 219 1.46 -6.39 0.11
CA LEU A 219 0.32 -7.00 -0.59
C LEU A 219 -0.97 -6.25 -0.28
N LYS A 220 -1.16 -5.86 0.99
CA LYS A 220 -2.35 -5.12 1.42
C LYS A 220 -2.45 -3.75 0.76
N ILE A 221 -1.36 -2.98 0.74
CA ILE A 221 -1.37 -1.65 0.11
C ILE A 221 -1.47 -1.76 -1.42
N THR A 222 -0.89 -2.81 -2.03
CA THR A 222 -1.08 -3.10 -3.46
C THR A 222 -2.55 -3.35 -3.77
N ALA A 223 -3.25 -4.17 -2.97
CA ALA A 223 -4.68 -4.42 -3.15
C ALA A 223 -5.50 -3.13 -3.05
N VAL A 224 -5.19 -2.28 -2.06
CA VAL A 224 -5.86 -0.99 -1.87
C VAL A 224 -5.63 -0.04 -3.06
N LEU A 225 -4.41 0.04 -3.58
CA LEU A 225 -4.10 0.90 -4.72
C LEU A 225 -4.69 0.37 -6.03
N VAL A 226 -4.70 -0.95 -6.24
CA VAL A 226 -5.40 -1.56 -7.38
C VAL A 226 -6.90 -1.26 -7.31
N ASP A 227 -7.50 -1.37 -6.12
CA ASP A 227 -8.93 -1.09 -5.95
C ASP A 227 -9.28 0.37 -6.26
N LEU A 228 -8.37 1.30 -5.93
CA LEU A 228 -8.48 2.72 -6.24
C LEU A 228 -8.24 3.04 -7.72
N PHE A 229 -7.19 2.48 -8.33
CA PHE A 229 -6.71 2.90 -9.66
C PHE A 229 -7.47 2.25 -10.82
N TYR A 230 -8.09 1.10 -10.60
CA TYR A 230 -8.78 0.36 -11.65
C TYR A 230 -10.27 0.24 -11.35
N ALA A 231 -11.08 0.48 -12.37
CA ALA A 231 -12.52 0.20 -12.30
C ALA A 231 -12.77 -1.32 -12.30
N ASP A 232 -13.82 -1.75 -11.59
CA ASP A 232 -14.28 -3.14 -11.63
C ASP A 232 -14.67 -3.53 -13.07
N ASN A 233 -14.38 -4.77 -13.46
CA ASN A 233 -14.66 -5.32 -14.79
C ASN A 233 -13.98 -4.60 -15.98
N SER A 234 -12.99 -3.73 -15.74
CA SER A 234 -12.26 -3.02 -16.80
C SER A 234 -11.36 -3.93 -17.63
N SER A 235 -11.07 -5.14 -17.15
CA SER A 235 -10.23 -6.16 -17.80
C SER A 235 -8.87 -5.67 -18.33
N PRO A 236 -8.04 -4.95 -17.56
CA PRO A 236 -6.74 -4.48 -18.01
C PRO A 236 -5.75 -5.63 -18.13
N ALA A 237 -4.87 -5.59 -19.13
CA ALA A 237 -3.82 -6.59 -19.32
C ALA A 237 -2.82 -6.60 -18.15
N GLU A 238 -2.56 -5.44 -17.55
CA GLU A 238 -1.68 -5.27 -16.39
C GLU A 238 -2.19 -6.03 -15.17
N ILE A 239 -3.51 -6.09 -14.98
CA ILE A 239 -4.13 -6.86 -13.88
C ILE A 239 -3.98 -8.35 -14.13
N ALA A 240 -4.16 -8.81 -15.37
CA ALA A 240 -3.93 -10.21 -15.72
C ALA A 240 -2.47 -10.62 -15.48
N ASN A 241 -1.53 -9.79 -15.92
CA ASN A 241 -0.09 -10.01 -15.68
C ASN A 241 0.24 -10.04 -14.19
N LEU A 242 -0.35 -9.15 -13.38
CA LEU A 242 -0.12 -9.13 -11.94
C LEU A 242 -0.73 -10.35 -11.23
N TYR A 243 -1.89 -10.83 -11.69
CA TYR A 243 -2.51 -12.05 -11.19
C TYR A 243 -1.64 -13.28 -11.48
N GLU A 244 -1.19 -13.41 -12.72
CA GLU A 244 -0.29 -14.48 -13.15
C GLU A 244 1.02 -14.47 -12.35
N LEU A 245 1.64 -13.30 -12.17
CA LEU A 245 2.86 -13.15 -11.37
C LEU A 245 2.67 -13.59 -9.91
N ALA A 246 1.48 -13.40 -9.35
CA ALA A 246 1.16 -13.84 -7.99
C ALA A 246 1.07 -15.36 -7.90
N LEU A 247 0.42 -16.00 -8.89
CA LEU A 247 0.29 -17.46 -8.96
C LEU A 247 1.62 -18.14 -9.30
N SER A 248 2.45 -17.52 -10.14
CA SER A 248 3.76 -18.05 -10.56
C SER A 248 4.88 -17.77 -9.55
N HIS A 249 4.59 -17.09 -8.44
CA HIS A 249 5.59 -16.81 -7.42
C HIS A 249 6.07 -18.13 -6.79
N SER A 250 7.39 -18.30 -6.65
CA SER A 250 7.97 -19.57 -6.18
C SER A 250 7.45 -20.02 -4.81
N ARG A 251 7.14 -19.07 -3.93
CA ARG A 251 6.58 -19.28 -2.59
C ARG A 251 5.04 -19.26 -2.55
N PHE A 252 4.35 -19.18 -3.69
CA PHE A 252 2.89 -19.05 -3.73
C PHE A 252 2.20 -20.21 -2.99
N LEU A 253 2.55 -21.45 -3.33
CA LEU A 253 1.97 -22.65 -2.71
C LEU A 253 2.30 -22.73 -1.22
N ASP A 254 3.54 -22.43 -0.84
CA ASP A 254 4.00 -22.41 0.55
C ASP A 254 3.21 -21.44 1.43
N VAL A 255 2.72 -20.33 0.84
CA VAL A 255 1.96 -19.30 1.54
C VAL A 255 0.46 -19.60 1.52
N ILE A 256 -0.10 -19.96 0.36
CA ILE A 256 -1.55 -20.11 0.20
C ILE A 256 -2.08 -21.35 0.93
N LEU A 257 -1.28 -22.42 1.03
CA LEU A 257 -1.68 -23.68 1.65
C LEU A 257 -1.39 -23.75 3.16
N VAL A 258 -0.89 -22.67 3.77
CA VAL A 258 -0.71 -22.61 5.23
C VAL A 258 -2.06 -22.84 5.94
N PRO A 259 -2.17 -23.85 6.84
CA PRO A 259 -3.45 -24.22 7.43
C PRO A 259 -3.92 -23.25 8.52
N PHE A 260 -2.99 -22.51 9.14
CA PHE A 260 -3.27 -21.54 10.21
C PHE A 260 -3.42 -20.10 9.70
N GLN A 261 -3.84 -19.19 10.58
CA GLN A 261 -3.94 -17.77 10.25
C GLN A 261 -2.55 -17.18 9.99
N PHE A 262 -2.33 -16.75 8.75
CA PHE A 262 -1.08 -16.19 8.29
C PHE A 262 -1.36 -14.88 7.57
N LYS A 263 -0.76 -13.77 8.04
CA LYS A 263 -1.04 -12.42 7.55
C LYS A 263 -0.68 -12.27 6.08
N VAL A 264 0.37 -12.96 5.63
CA VAL A 264 0.77 -12.99 4.22
C VAL A 264 -0.30 -13.71 3.39
N LYS A 265 -0.75 -14.90 3.81
CA LYS A 265 -1.86 -15.62 3.15
C LYS A 265 -3.11 -14.76 3.04
N LYS A 266 -3.51 -14.13 4.15
CA LYS A 266 -4.65 -13.21 4.18
C LYS A 266 -4.51 -12.08 3.16
N SER A 267 -3.36 -11.42 3.14
CA SER A 267 -3.12 -10.27 2.28
C SER A 267 -3.00 -10.66 0.81
N LEU A 268 -2.43 -11.83 0.53
CA LEU A 268 -2.35 -12.43 -0.80
C LEU A 268 -3.74 -12.78 -1.35
N VAL A 269 -4.58 -13.48 -0.58
CA VAL A 269 -5.94 -13.80 -1.01
C VAL A 269 -6.76 -12.53 -1.23
N HIS A 270 -6.63 -11.54 -0.33
CA HIS A 270 -7.29 -10.24 -0.52
C HIS A 270 -6.85 -9.57 -1.82
N LEU A 271 -5.55 -9.57 -2.14
CA LEU A 271 -5.03 -9.07 -3.41
C LEU A 271 -5.61 -9.84 -4.61
N LEU A 272 -5.59 -11.18 -4.58
CA LEU A 272 -6.17 -12.00 -5.65
C LEU A 272 -7.66 -11.72 -5.87
N LEU A 273 -8.42 -11.51 -4.79
CA LEU A 273 -9.83 -11.13 -4.88
C LEU A 273 -10.02 -9.78 -5.58
N ILE A 274 -9.24 -8.76 -5.22
CA ILE A 274 -9.32 -7.46 -5.89
C ILE A 274 -8.94 -7.60 -7.37
N LEU A 275 -7.85 -8.29 -7.69
CA LEU A 275 -7.43 -8.48 -9.08
C LEU A 275 -8.48 -9.22 -9.92
N ALA A 276 -9.07 -10.30 -9.39
CA ALA A 276 -10.14 -11.04 -10.06
C ALA A 276 -11.42 -10.21 -10.25
N ARG A 277 -11.70 -9.24 -9.37
CA ARG A 277 -12.79 -8.26 -9.56
C ARG A 277 -12.49 -7.24 -10.67
N LYS A 278 -11.23 -6.85 -10.84
CA LYS A 278 -10.85 -5.89 -11.90
C LYS A 278 -10.78 -6.54 -13.28
N ASN A 279 -10.35 -7.80 -13.37
CA ASN A 279 -10.26 -8.53 -14.62
C ASN A 279 -10.81 -9.96 -14.50
N HIS A 280 -11.88 -10.26 -15.22
CA HIS A 280 -12.53 -11.57 -15.17
C HIS A 280 -11.81 -12.67 -15.92
N SER A 281 -10.97 -12.32 -16.91
CA SER A 281 -10.27 -13.30 -17.75
C SER A 281 -9.23 -14.12 -16.98
N VAL A 282 -8.86 -13.70 -15.77
CA VAL A 282 -7.86 -14.37 -14.93
C VAL A 282 -8.41 -15.61 -14.21
N MET A 283 -9.73 -15.76 -14.19
CA MET A 283 -10.40 -16.82 -13.45
C MET A 283 -10.46 -18.12 -14.27
N ASP A 284 -9.48 -19.00 -14.05
CA ASP A 284 -9.43 -20.33 -14.67
C ASP A 284 -9.90 -21.42 -13.68
N LYS A 285 -10.69 -22.38 -14.15
CA LYS A 285 -11.12 -23.55 -13.37
C LYS A 285 -9.96 -24.33 -12.73
N LYS A 286 -8.77 -24.29 -13.31
CA LYS A 286 -7.54 -24.92 -12.77
C LYS A 286 -7.15 -24.38 -11.39
N HIS A 287 -7.58 -23.17 -11.03
CA HIS A 287 -7.27 -22.58 -9.72
C HIS A 287 -8.15 -23.13 -8.59
N ILE A 288 -9.34 -23.68 -8.91
CA ILE A 288 -10.33 -24.11 -7.92
C ILE A 288 -9.78 -25.16 -6.93
N PRO A 289 -9.06 -26.22 -7.34
CA PRO A 289 -8.46 -27.16 -6.40
C PRO A 289 -7.56 -26.52 -5.35
N ILE A 290 -6.72 -25.55 -5.75
CA ILE A 290 -5.79 -24.86 -4.86
C ILE A 290 -6.58 -23.95 -3.91
N LEU A 291 -7.60 -23.24 -4.41
CA LEU A 291 -8.46 -22.39 -3.58
C LEU A 291 -9.22 -23.21 -2.53
N LEU A 292 -9.80 -24.37 -2.91
CA LEU A 292 -10.44 -25.30 -1.98
C LEU A 292 -9.44 -25.90 -0.99
N GLY A 293 -8.23 -26.25 -1.44
CA GLY A 293 -7.14 -26.70 -0.57
C GLY A 293 -6.68 -25.64 0.43
N SER A 294 -6.73 -24.37 0.04
CA SER A 294 -6.40 -23.25 0.94
C SER A 294 -7.51 -22.94 1.95
N TYR A 295 -8.74 -23.37 1.69
CA TYR A 295 -9.91 -23.11 2.52
C TYR A 295 -9.97 -24.06 3.72
N GLY A 296 -10.00 -23.49 4.93
CA GLY A 296 -10.07 -24.24 6.18
C GLY A 296 -11.47 -24.32 6.80
N ALA A 297 -12.53 -23.90 6.10
CA ALA A 297 -13.92 -23.94 6.58
C ALA A 297 -14.17 -23.26 7.95
N THR A 298 -13.49 -22.13 8.21
CA THR A 298 -13.70 -21.31 9.43
C THR A 298 -14.20 -19.91 9.07
N LEU A 299 -14.76 -19.18 10.05
CA LEU A 299 -15.22 -17.79 9.88
C LEU A 299 -14.10 -16.74 9.96
N THR A 300 -12.83 -17.17 9.92
CA THR A 300 -11.71 -16.25 9.96
C THR A 300 -11.67 -15.37 8.72
N GLU A 301 -11.10 -14.17 8.84
CA GLU A 301 -11.08 -13.19 7.74
C GLU A 301 -10.39 -13.74 6.48
N THR A 302 -9.33 -14.53 6.65
CA THR A 302 -8.66 -15.24 5.54
C THR A 302 -9.62 -16.16 4.79
N ASN A 303 -10.38 -16.99 5.51
CA ASN A 303 -11.33 -17.92 4.90
C ASN A 303 -12.51 -17.21 4.26
N ARG A 304 -12.94 -16.06 4.81
CA ARG A 304 -13.94 -15.21 4.19
C ARG A 304 -13.47 -14.67 2.83
N PHE A 305 -12.21 -14.24 2.73
CA PHE A 305 -11.65 -13.82 1.44
C PHE A 305 -11.51 -14.99 0.45
N ILE A 306 -11.09 -16.18 0.91
CA ILE A 306 -10.98 -17.36 0.03
C ILE A 306 -12.36 -17.73 -0.51
N LEU A 307 -13.36 -17.80 0.37
CA LEU A 307 -14.73 -18.09 -0.02
C LEU A 307 -15.29 -17.03 -0.98
N ALA A 308 -15.05 -15.75 -0.71
CA ALA A 308 -15.46 -14.67 -1.61
C ALA A 308 -14.79 -14.77 -2.99
N LEU A 309 -13.52 -15.18 -3.05
CA LEU A 309 -12.81 -15.43 -4.30
C LEU A 309 -13.43 -16.60 -5.06
N ILE A 310 -13.69 -17.73 -4.40
CA ILE A 310 -14.36 -18.89 -5.00
C ILE A 310 -15.75 -18.50 -5.52
N GLN A 311 -16.54 -17.77 -4.74
CA GLN A 311 -17.86 -17.28 -5.19
C GLN A 311 -17.74 -16.35 -6.41
N HIS A 312 -16.68 -15.53 -6.48
CA HIS A 312 -16.44 -14.66 -7.63
C HIS A 312 -16.09 -15.45 -8.90
N TYR A 313 -15.33 -16.54 -8.77
CA TYR A 313 -15.10 -17.50 -9.85
C TYR A 313 -16.41 -18.08 -10.37
N GLU A 314 -17.29 -18.53 -9.46
CA GLU A 314 -18.60 -19.09 -9.84
C GLU A 314 -19.46 -18.09 -10.63
N ARG A 315 -19.56 -16.87 -10.11
CA ARG A 315 -20.32 -15.78 -10.74
C ARG A 315 -19.78 -15.36 -12.10
N SER A 316 -18.51 -15.63 -12.35
CA SER A 316 -17.83 -15.30 -13.60
C SER A 316 -17.84 -16.45 -14.61
N GLY A 317 -18.61 -17.51 -14.34
CA GLY A 317 -18.85 -18.61 -15.28
C GLY A 317 -18.02 -19.87 -15.02
N VAL A 318 -17.22 -19.92 -13.95
CA VAL A 318 -16.50 -21.15 -13.59
C VAL A 318 -17.47 -22.14 -12.93
N HIS A 319 -17.70 -23.28 -13.56
CA HIS A 319 -18.62 -24.31 -13.08
C HIS A 319 -18.07 -25.08 -11.86
N ILE A 320 -18.24 -24.51 -10.67
CA ILE A 320 -17.71 -25.07 -9.41
C ILE A 320 -18.31 -26.46 -9.09
N HIS A 321 -19.52 -26.76 -9.56
CA HIS A 321 -20.16 -28.06 -9.34
C HIS A 321 -19.36 -29.25 -9.91
N GLU A 322 -18.45 -29.02 -10.86
CA GLU A 322 -17.54 -30.05 -11.40
C GLU A 322 -16.58 -30.61 -10.35
N PHE A 323 -16.33 -29.87 -9.27
CA PHE A 323 -15.40 -30.24 -8.20
C PHE A 323 -16.09 -30.93 -7.01
N ARG A 324 -17.28 -31.50 -7.23
CA ARG A 324 -17.99 -32.29 -6.21
C ARG A 324 -17.40 -33.71 -6.08
N PRO A 325 -17.33 -34.30 -4.87
CA PRO A 325 -17.74 -33.72 -3.59
C PRO A 325 -16.81 -32.57 -3.17
N PHE A 326 -17.38 -31.52 -2.57
CA PHE A 326 -16.59 -30.39 -2.10
C PHE A 326 -15.75 -30.80 -0.91
N LEU A 327 -14.47 -31.05 -1.16
CA LEU A 327 -13.45 -31.20 -0.13
C LEU A 327 -12.75 -29.85 0.07
N TRP A 328 -12.14 -29.67 1.23
CA TRP A 328 -11.38 -28.46 1.56
C TRP A 328 -10.16 -28.82 2.43
N GLY A 329 -9.25 -27.86 2.60
CA GLY A 329 -8.02 -28.05 3.37
C GLY A 329 -7.17 -29.19 2.81
N ASP A 330 -6.50 -29.92 3.71
CA ASP A 330 -5.64 -31.05 3.34
C ASP A 330 -6.36 -32.16 2.56
N ALA A 331 -7.67 -32.34 2.80
CA ALA A 331 -8.47 -33.34 2.08
C ALA A 331 -8.61 -32.98 0.60
N ALA A 332 -8.84 -31.70 0.29
CA ALA A 332 -8.88 -31.22 -1.10
C ALA A 332 -7.52 -31.33 -1.78
N ILE A 333 -6.44 -30.95 -1.09
CA ILE A 333 -5.09 -31.03 -1.66
C ILE A 333 -4.81 -32.47 -2.07
N LYS A 334 -5.03 -33.45 -1.18
CA LYS A 334 -4.80 -34.87 -1.48
C LYS A 334 -5.67 -35.37 -2.64
N HIS A 335 -6.97 -35.09 -2.60
CA HIS A 335 -7.91 -35.58 -3.60
C HIS A 335 -7.63 -35.03 -5.01
N PHE A 336 -7.42 -33.72 -5.14
CA PHE A 336 -7.22 -33.09 -6.44
C PHE A 336 -5.79 -33.19 -6.97
N SER A 337 -4.78 -33.38 -6.11
CA SER A 337 -3.41 -33.66 -6.57
C SER A 337 -3.30 -35.06 -7.17
N LEU A 338 -3.95 -36.05 -6.54
CA LEU A 338 -4.02 -37.41 -7.08
C LEU A 338 -4.82 -37.46 -8.38
N GLY A 339 -5.85 -36.61 -8.54
CA GLY A 339 -6.70 -36.58 -9.74
C GLY A 339 -6.02 -36.09 -11.02
N GLN A 340 -4.96 -35.26 -10.95
CA GLN A 340 -4.29 -34.73 -12.14
C GLN A 340 -3.38 -35.74 -12.86
N ASP A 341 -2.78 -36.68 -12.11
CA ASP A 341 -2.01 -37.81 -12.68
C ASP A 341 -2.91 -39.02 -13.03
N SER A 342 -4.18 -38.98 -12.62
CA SER A 342 -5.11 -40.12 -12.64
C SER A 342 -6.15 -40.03 -13.74
N ALA A 343 -5.76 -39.68 -14.97
CA ALA A 343 -6.60 -39.99 -16.13
C ALA A 343 -6.91 -41.51 -16.26
N ASN A 344 -6.19 -42.36 -15.49
CA ASN A 344 -6.36 -43.82 -15.45
C ASN A 344 -6.71 -44.43 -14.07
N GLN A 345 -7.07 -43.66 -13.04
CA GLN A 345 -7.50 -44.25 -11.75
C GLN A 345 -8.89 -43.77 -11.33
N GLN A 346 -9.90 -44.18 -12.10
CA GLN A 346 -11.19 -44.46 -11.49
C GLN A 346 -10.99 -45.64 -10.53
N THR A 347 -11.08 -45.44 -9.20
CA THR A 347 -11.49 -46.43 -8.15
C THR A 347 -10.78 -46.32 -6.79
N LEU A 348 -10.52 -45.13 -6.22
CA LEU A 348 -10.04 -45.09 -4.83
C LEU A 348 -10.88 -44.28 -3.83
N PHE A 349 -11.75 -43.35 -4.27
CA PHE A 349 -12.60 -42.58 -3.34
C PHE A 349 -14.02 -42.32 -3.84
N ARG A 350 -14.65 -43.28 -4.55
CA ARG A 350 -16.10 -43.36 -4.49
C ARG A 350 -16.47 -44.03 -3.17
N THR A 351 -16.66 -43.24 -2.12
CA THR A 351 -17.45 -43.71 -0.98
C THR A 351 -18.79 -44.17 -1.55
N ASN A 352 -19.06 -45.46 -1.45
CA ASN A 352 -20.32 -46.03 -1.88
C ASN A 352 -21.40 -45.43 -0.98
N ASN A 353 -22.27 -44.57 -1.51
CA ASN A 353 -23.34 -43.95 -0.74
C ASN A 353 -24.19 -45.00 -0.02
N ALA A 354 -24.32 -46.21 -0.59
CA ALA A 354 -25.02 -47.32 0.06
C ALA A 354 -24.37 -47.79 1.38
N GLU A 355 -23.04 -47.78 1.49
CA GLU A 355 -22.33 -48.15 2.72
C GLU A 355 -22.45 -47.07 3.80
N VAL A 356 -22.43 -45.80 3.40
CA VAL A 356 -22.64 -44.67 4.32
C VAL A 356 -24.07 -44.67 4.87
N PHE A 357 -25.07 -44.95 4.02
CA PHE A 357 -26.45 -45.10 4.47
C PHE A 357 -26.69 -46.37 5.29
N ALA A 358 -25.94 -47.45 5.04
CA ALA A 358 -26.01 -48.66 5.86
C ALA A 358 -25.48 -48.46 7.29
N LEU A 359 -24.53 -47.54 7.48
CA LEU A 359 -24.04 -47.15 8.81
C LEU A 359 -25.03 -46.28 9.59
N LEU A 360 -25.91 -45.56 8.91
CA LEU A 360 -26.98 -44.76 9.52
C LEU A 360 -28.21 -45.59 9.92
N ASN A 361 -28.36 -46.79 9.36
CA ASN A 361 -29.49 -47.70 9.63
C ASN A 361 -29.15 -48.81 10.66
N ARG A 362 -28.05 -48.68 11.41
CA ARG A 362 -27.78 -49.52 12.58
C ARG A 362 -28.23 -48.79 13.85
N GLU A 363 -29.55 -48.73 14.02
CA GLU A 363 -30.23 -48.71 15.33
C GLU A 363 -31.25 -49.83 15.39
#